data_AF-A0A2T7QF01-F1
#
_entry.id   AF-A0A2T7QF01-F1
#
_cell.length_a   1.000
_cell.length_b   1.000
_cell.length_c   1.000
_cell.angle_alpha   90.00
_cell.angle_beta   90.00
_cell.angle_gamma   90.00
#
_symmetry.space_group_name_H-M   'P 1'
#
loop_
_entity.id
_entity.type
_entity.pdbx_description
1 polymer ?
#
loop_
_entity_poly.entity_id
_entity_poly.type
_entity_poly.pdbx_seq_one_letter_code
_entity_poly.pdbx_strand_id
1 'polypeptide(L)'
;MYTKTSCLAAFLLIAGFAVATEEPLKISSSLKTVTVYRNGAEMLHNASAQLTQGSTELIIEGISNTIDINSIQVNCTAAVTLMGVEFSNNYMVAPADNQRIRQLKDSAEHITDEIEKIKVQVTTINELLDVLKTNKDIKGAQTGLSVAELMKLMDYYKSKSNELQEELKQQQEKQKKRRDLLIKINNQVAEEEKKNTKNEGRISLQLSVAVSGKYDFVVSYITPNAYWTPYYDIRIDDIKSPLKVVYKSKISQTTGIDWKKVKLSLSTSIPNQWGNAPVLNTWFLAYINPVTILEQSLAGKAAGVKIRGINSMSNLDEVVVVGYGTNSNTDRTLEEKAPVYIVNGAEMTKQEFSKINTIAIKKMEVLKADAATSLYGSRASGGAVIITLKEGLGDYVTVSDNELNVTFDIDIPFDVPTNGKAQTAVLKEYAVDANYKFYAVPRLDKDAYLLADIAEWEKLNLVPGDANIIFEGTYVGKSFIDPNATLDTLNLTLGRDKRVVVKKEKLADYSSVKFLGSNKLQKITYEITVKNNKKDAVEITLKDQYPLSTNKDIEAALTEDSGASVNKETGVLSWQLKLAPGETRKIRFGYSVKYAKDRQVNLN
;
A
#
# COMPACT_ATOMS: atom_id res chain seq x y z
N MET A 1 5.08 32.72 -96.53
CA MET A 1 4.80 34.16 -96.37
C MET A 1 3.73 34.28 -95.27
N TYR A 2 4.16 34.77 -94.11
CA TYR A 2 3.45 35.44 -93.01
C TYR A 2 1.99 35.12 -92.57
N THR A 3 1.88 35.07 -91.22
CA THR A 3 0.81 35.49 -90.28
C THR A 3 -0.47 34.66 -90.12
N LYS A 4 -1.11 34.55 -88.95
CA LYS A 4 -0.80 34.53 -87.50
C LYS A 4 -2.18 34.53 -86.78
N THR A 5 -2.35 33.64 -85.78
CA THR A 5 -3.10 33.81 -84.50
C THR A 5 -4.58 34.28 -84.46
N SER A 6 -5.44 33.53 -83.75
CA SER A 6 -5.84 33.92 -82.38
C SER A 6 -6.64 32.86 -81.61
N CYS A 7 -6.21 32.65 -80.36
CA CYS A 7 -6.78 31.83 -79.30
C CYS A 7 -8.11 32.38 -78.76
N LEU A 8 -8.98 31.49 -78.28
CA LEU A 8 -9.98 31.77 -77.25
C LEU A 8 -9.70 30.83 -76.08
N ALA A 9 -9.21 31.36 -74.96
CA ALA A 9 -8.98 30.62 -73.73
C ALA A 9 -10.16 30.84 -72.78
N ALA A 10 -10.83 29.76 -72.38
CA ALA A 10 -11.87 29.75 -71.36
C ALA A 10 -11.23 29.66 -69.96
N PHE A 11 -11.53 30.62 -69.10
CA PHE A 11 -11.17 30.61 -67.69
C PHE A 11 -12.18 29.75 -66.92
N LEU A 12 -11.71 28.66 -66.30
CA LEU A 12 -12.49 27.81 -65.41
C LEU A 12 -11.99 28.06 -63.98
N LEU A 13 -12.75 28.86 -63.23
CA LEU A 13 -12.49 29.19 -61.83
C LEU A 13 -12.95 28.00 -60.97
N ILE A 14 -12.01 27.13 -60.59
CA ILE A 14 -12.24 26.10 -59.58
C ILE A 14 -11.99 26.76 -58.22
N ALA A 15 -13.07 27.13 -57.53
CA ALA A 15 -13.02 27.52 -56.13
C ALA A 15 -12.74 26.26 -55.29
N GLY A 16 -11.50 26.12 -54.81
CA GLY A 16 -11.13 25.12 -53.83
C GLY A 16 -11.80 25.44 -52.50
N PHE A 17 -12.80 24.64 -52.10
CA PHE A 17 -13.22 24.56 -50.70
C PHE A 17 -12.09 23.90 -49.92
N ALA A 18 -11.20 24.70 -49.35
CA ALA A 18 -10.39 24.28 -48.22
C ALA A 18 -11.35 24.10 -47.04
N VAL A 19 -11.72 22.85 -46.74
CA VAL A 19 -12.28 22.52 -45.43
C VAL A 19 -11.14 22.76 -44.44
N ALA A 20 -11.15 23.94 -43.81
CA ALA A 20 -10.36 24.17 -42.63
C ALA A 20 -10.88 23.21 -41.56
N THR A 21 -10.19 22.10 -41.35
CA THR A 21 -10.37 21.28 -40.15
C THR A 21 -9.92 22.16 -38.99
N GLU A 22 -10.87 22.78 -38.29
CA GLU A 22 -10.60 23.47 -37.03
C GLU A 22 -9.81 22.52 -36.13
N GLU A 23 -8.69 23.00 -35.57
CA GLU A 23 -7.93 22.19 -34.62
C GLU A 23 -8.86 21.80 -33.45
N PRO A 24 -8.80 20.54 -32.98
CA PRO A 24 -9.67 20.09 -31.91
C PRO A 24 -9.42 20.93 -30.65
N LEU A 25 -10.51 21.33 -29.98
CA LEU A 25 -10.45 22.14 -28.78
C LEU A 25 -9.79 21.33 -27.66
N LYS A 26 -8.71 21.84 -27.05
CA LYS A 26 -7.99 21.17 -25.96
C LYS A 26 -8.25 21.87 -24.64
N ILE A 27 -8.58 21.10 -23.61
CA ILE A 27 -8.73 21.57 -22.23
C ILE A 27 -7.98 20.65 -21.27
N SER A 28 -7.54 21.18 -20.13
CA SER A 28 -6.97 20.36 -19.05
C SER A 28 -8.05 20.01 -18.03
N SER A 29 -7.95 18.81 -17.47
CA SER A 29 -8.80 18.37 -16.36
C SER A 29 -8.15 18.57 -15.00
N SER A 30 -8.96 18.57 -13.94
CA SER A 30 -8.52 18.56 -12.54
C SER A 30 -9.06 17.32 -11.84
N LEU A 31 -8.15 16.45 -11.40
CA LEU A 31 -8.49 15.30 -10.57
C LEU A 31 -9.04 15.76 -9.21
N LYS A 32 -10.24 15.29 -8.85
CA LYS A 32 -10.93 15.69 -7.60
C LYS A 32 -11.02 14.54 -6.59
N THR A 33 -11.37 13.36 -7.06
CA THR A 33 -11.63 12.20 -6.21
C THR A 33 -10.92 10.98 -6.75
N VAL A 34 -10.36 10.18 -5.86
CA VAL A 34 -9.77 8.89 -6.18
C VAL A 34 -10.29 7.84 -5.21
N THR A 35 -10.90 6.79 -5.75
CA THR A 35 -11.23 5.58 -4.99
C THR A 35 -10.23 4.50 -5.35
N VAL A 36 -9.33 4.16 -4.42
CA VAL A 36 -8.29 3.15 -4.65
C VAL A 36 -8.80 1.79 -4.21
N TYR A 37 -8.68 0.81 -5.10
CA TYR A 37 -9.03 -0.58 -4.87
C TYR A 37 -7.77 -1.41 -4.60
N ARG A 38 -7.96 -2.70 -4.30
CA ARG A 38 -6.84 -3.66 -4.17
C ARG A 38 -6.10 -3.89 -5.49
N ASN A 39 -6.74 -3.61 -6.63
CA ASN A 39 -6.19 -3.77 -7.98
C ASN A 39 -6.80 -2.74 -8.94
N GLY A 40 -6.38 -1.48 -8.81
CA GLY A 40 -6.83 -0.37 -9.62
C GLY A 40 -7.27 0.82 -8.78
N ALA A 41 -7.58 1.94 -9.44
CA ALA A 41 -8.26 3.06 -8.85
C ALA A 41 -9.29 3.63 -9.83
N GLU A 42 -10.42 4.09 -9.30
CA GLU A 42 -11.35 4.94 -10.02
C GLU A 42 -10.94 6.39 -9.80
N MET A 43 -10.88 7.15 -10.88
CA MET A 43 -10.44 8.54 -10.88
C MET A 43 -11.55 9.41 -11.43
N LEU A 44 -11.93 10.46 -10.70
CA LEU A 44 -12.95 11.42 -11.11
C LEU A 44 -12.34 12.80 -11.31
N HIS A 45 -12.52 13.31 -12.53
CA HIS A 45 -11.97 14.56 -13.02
C HIS A 45 -13.08 15.56 -13.33
N ASN A 46 -12.82 16.83 -13.07
CA ASN A 46 -13.64 17.93 -13.57
C ASN A 46 -12.90 18.69 -14.66
N ALA A 47 -13.61 19.09 -15.70
CA ALA A 47 -13.12 19.97 -16.74
C ALA A 47 -14.23 20.92 -17.21
N SER A 48 -13.87 22.05 -17.83
CA SER A 48 -14.84 22.99 -18.39
C SER A 48 -14.38 23.48 -19.75
N ALA A 49 -15.30 23.59 -20.71
CA ALA A 49 -15.02 24.13 -22.04
C ALA A 49 -16.05 25.19 -22.44
N GLN A 50 -15.59 26.17 -23.23
CA GLN A 50 -16.48 27.04 -23.98
C GLN A 50 -16.74 26.39 -25.33
N LEU A 51 -18.00 26.04 -25.62
CA LEU A 51 -18.39 25.36 -26.84
C LEU A 51 -19.29 26.24 -27.71
N THR A 52 -19.17 26.10 -29.02
CA THR A 52 -20.07 26.68 -30.01
C THR A 52 -21.14 25.67 -30.40
N GLN A 53 -22.31 26.16 -30.82
CA GLN A 53 -23.36 25.31 -31.36
C GLN A 53 -22.87 24.54 -32.60
N GLY A 54 -23.15 23.23 -32.67
CA GLY A 54 -22.74 22.37 -33.78
C GLY A 54 -22.03 21.10 -33.33
N SER A 55 -21.29 20.47 -34.24
CA SER A 55 -20.43 19.32 -33.94
C SER A 55 -19.04 19.81 -33.55
N THR A 56 -18.50 19.32 -32.45
CA THR A 56 -17.18 19.72 -31.95
C THR A 56 -16.40 18.50 -31.44
N GLU A 57 -15.11 18.44 -31.75
CA GLU A 57 -14.18 17.52 -31.09
C GLU A 57 -13.52 18.24 -29.91
N LEU A 58 -13.65 17.66 -28.71
CA LEU A 58 -13.07 18.17 -27.47
C LEU A 58 -12.07 17.16 -26.92
N ILE A 59 -10.83 17.59 -26.74
CA ILE A 59 -9.75 16.79 -26.12
C ILE A 59 -9.56 17.24 -24.67
N ILE A 60 -9.73 16.31 -23.74
CA ILE A 60 -9.49 16.50 -22.30
C ILE A 60 -8.14 15.88 -21.94
N GLU A 61 -7.20 16.70 -21.48
CA GLU A 61 -5.85 16.32 -21.05
C GLU A 61 -5.75 16.18 -19.51
N GLY A 62 -4.63 15.66 -19.02
CA GLY A 62 -4.42 15.37 -17.60
C GLY A 62 -5.15 14.11 -17.12
N ILE A 63 -5.35 13.15 -18.03
CA ILE A 63 -5.93 11.83 -17.75
C ILE A 63 -4.79 10.83 -17.47
N SER A 64 -5.09 9.76 -16.75
CA SER A 64 -4.12 8.68 -16.52
C SER A 64 -3.64 8.08 -17.85
N ASN A 65 -2.36 7.72 -17.89
CA ASN A 65 -1.69 7.13 -19.06
C ASN A 65 -2.13 5.69 -19.42
N THR A 66 -2.90 5.06 -18.55
CA THR A 66 -3.44 3.71 -18.76
C THR A 66 -4.79 3.65 -18.07
N ILE A 67 -5.84 3.36 -18.82
CA ILE A 67 -7.21 3.25 -18.32
C ILE A 67 -7.90 2.02 -18.91
N ASP A 68 -8.92 1.51 -18.22
CA ASP A 68 -9.89 0.61 -18.83
C ASP A 68 -10.85 1.44 -19.69
N ILE A 69 -10.74 1.30 -21.01
CA ILE A 69 -11.53 2.07 -21.98
C ILE A 69 -13.04 1.82 -21.80
N ASN A 70 -13.44 0.62 -21.37
CA ASN A 70 -14.86 0.28 -21.16
C ASN A 70 -15.43 0.88 -19.87
N SER A 71 -14.57 1.45 -19.01
CA SER A 71 -14.98 2.08 -17.76
C SER A 71 -15.22 3.59 -17.87
N ILE A 72 -14.95 4.20 -19.03
CA ILE A 72 -15.05 5.65 -19.20
C ILE A 72 -16.52 6.08 -19.09
N GLN A 73 -16.79 6.99 -18.16
CA GLN A 73 -18.07 7.66 -18.04
C GLN A 73 -17.86 9.17 -18.12
N VAL A 74 -18.69 9.84 -18.91
CA VAL A 74 -18.62 11.29 -19.12
C VAL A 74 -20.01 11.86 -18.85
N ASN A 75 -20.12 12.63 -17.78
CA ASN A 75 -21.31 13.38 -17.44
C ASN A 75 -21.12 14.84 -17.87
N CYS A 76 -22.11 15.38 -18.58
CA CYS A 76 -22.15 16.78 -19.02
C CYS A 76 -23.54 17.37 -18.79
N THR A 77 -23.64 18.71 -18.84
CA THR A 77 -24.87 19.46 -18.59
C THR A 77 -25.85 19.35 -19.77
N ALA A 78 -27.15 19.57 -19.52
CA ALA A 78 -28.18 19.53 -20.56
C ALA A 78 -27.84 20.48 -21.73
N ALA A 79 -28.10 20.04 -22.98
CA ALA A 79 -27.76 20.68 -24.27
C ALA A 79 -26.46 20.22 -24.95
N VAL A 80 -25.70 19.28 -24.36
CA VAL A 80 -24.58 18.59 -25.03
C VAL A 80 -24.89 17.10 -25.16
N THR A 81 -24.76 16.55 -26.36
CA THR A 81 -24.90 15.12 -26.64
C THR A 81 -23.53 14.51 -26.93
N LEU A 82 -23.18 13.44 -26.21
CA LEU A 82 -21.96 12.68 -26.42
C LEU A 82 -22.17 11.64 -27.53
N MET A 83 -21.44 11.78 -28.63
CA MET A 83 -21.54 10.90 -29.81
C MET A 83 -20.48 9.80 -29.80
N GLY A 84 -19.31 10.08 -29.23
CA GLY A 84 -18.18 9.15 -29.21
C GLY A 84 -17.13 9.55 -28.18
N VAL A 85 -16.40 8.55 -27.70
CA VAL A 85 -15.31 8.68 -26.73
C VAL A 85 -14.14 7.85 -27.21
N GLU A 86 -12.95 8.43 -27.24
CA GLU A 86 -11.72 7.73 -27.56
C GLU A 86 -10.63 8.09 -26.55
N PHE A 87 -9.83 7.11 -26.15
CA PHE A 87 -8.65 7.31 -25.31
C PHE A 87 -7.39 7.23 -26.15
N SER A 88 -6.44 8.14 -25.92
CA SER A 88 -5.10 8.06 -26.49
C SER A 88 -4.05 8.58 -25.51
N ASN A 89 -2.79 8.21 -25.73
CA ASN A 89 -1.66 8.72 -24.97
C ASN A 89 -0.94 9.85 -25.72
N ASN A 90 -0.55 10.90 -25.00
CA ASN A 90 0.25 11.98 -25.57
C ASN A 90 1.75 11.74 -25.33
N TYR A 91 2.41 11.06 -26.27
CA TYR A 91 3.84 10.77 -26.20
C TYR A 91 4.75 11.96 -26.55
N MET A 92 4.19 13.07 -27.04
CA MET A 92 4.96 14.26 -27.44
C MET A 92 5.12 15.28 -26.30
N VAL A 93 4.47 15.06 -25.15
CA VAL A 93 4.74 15.82 -23.93
C VAL A 93 6.04 15.30 -23.35
N ALA A 94 7.08 16.13 -23.36
CA ALA A 94 8.30 15.84 -22.60
C ALA A 94 7.89 15.54 -21.15
N PRO A 95 8.34 14.42 -20.53
CA PRO A 95 7.96 14.09 -19.17
C PRO A 95 8.23 15.31 -18.31
N ALA A 96 7.21 15.89 -17.69
CA ALA A 96 7.41 17.07 -16.87
C ALA A 96 8.38 16.69 -15.74
N ASP A 97 9.62 17.16 -15.82
CA ASP A 97 10.66 16.79 -14.85
C ASP A 97 10.09 17.03 -13.44
N ASN A 98 9.98 15.96 -12.65
CA ASN A 98 9.65 16.05 -11.23
C ASN A 98 10.62 17.06 -10.60
N GLN A 99 10.16 17.88 -9.64
CA GLN A 99 11.01 18.83 -8.92
C GLN A 99 12.33 18.17 -8.47
N ARG A 100 12.28 16.89 -8.06
CA ARG A 100 13.47 16.13 -7.69
C ARG A 100 14.39 15.82 -8.89
N ILE A 101 13.84 15.46 -10.04
CA ILE A 101 14.60 15.20 -11.26
C ILE A 101 15.25 16.50 -11.75
N ARG A 102 14.54 17.63 -11.73
CA ARG A 102 15.11 18.96 -12.05
C ARG A 102 16.31 19.28 -11.17
N GLN A 103 16.13 19.21 -9.85
CA GLN A 103 17.22 19.45 -8.90
C GLN A 103 18.45 18.55 -9.13
N LEU A 104 18.22 17.28 -9.49
CA LEU A 104 19.31 16.34 -9.79
C LEU A 104 19.99 16.66 -11.12
N LYS A 105 19.23 17.06 -12.16
CA LYS A 105 19.77 17.49 -13.46
C LYS A 105 20.57 18.79 -13.32
N ASP A 106 20.05 19.79 -12.61
CA ASP A 106 20.75 21.04 -12.30
C ASP A 106 22.06 20.77 -11.54
N SER A 107 22.02 19.81 -10.59
CA SER A 107 23.22 19.37 -9.87
C SER A 107 24.23 18.67 -10.79
N ALA A 108 23.77 17.83 -11.71
CA ALA A 108 24.63 17.15 -12.68
C ALA A 108 25.31 18.14 -13.61
N GLU A 109 24.58 19.15 -14.08
CA GLU A 109 25.10 20.24 -14.91
C GLU A 109 26.19 21.02 -14.15
N HIS A 110 25.91 21.45 -12.93
CA HIS A 110 26.89 22.16 -12.10
C HIS A 110 28.19 21.36 -11.87
N ILE A 111 28.09 20.06 -11.59
CA ILE A 111 29.26 19.20 -11.40
C ILE A 111 30.01 18.99 -12.72
N THR A 112 29.30 18.96 -13.85
CA THR A 112 29.92 18.86 -15.18
C THR A 112 30.77 20.10 -15.45
N ASP A 113 30.27 21.30 -15.17
CA ASP A 113 31.03 22.55 -15.28
C ASP A 113 32.28 22.56 -14.38
N GLU A 114 32.18 22.04 -13.16
CA GLU A 114 33.34 21.91 -12.27
C GLU A 114 34.39 20.94 -12.83
N ILE A 115 33.97 19.81 -13.42
CA ILE A 115 34.88 18.85 -14.06
C ILE A 115 35.61 19.49 -15.25
N GLU A 116 34.91 20.30 -16.06
CA GLU A 116 35.51 21.01 -17.18
C GLU A 116 36.55 22.04 -16.71
N LYS A 117 36.25 22.83 -15.68
CA LYS A 117 37.21 23.76 -15.07
C LYS A 117 38.47 23.05 -14.58
N ILE A 118 38.32 21.92 -13.90
CA ILE A 118 39.46 21.12 -13.42
C ILE A 118 40.23 20.52 -14.61
N LYS A 119 39.54 20.07 -15.67
CA LYS A 119 40.18 19.54 -16.87
C LYS A 119 41.08 20.59 -17.53
N VAL A 120 40.63 21.84 -17.61
CA VAL A 120 41.45 22.95 -18.10
C VAL A 120 42.70 23.13 -17.24
N GLN A 121 42.57 23.13 -15.91
CA GLN A 121 43.71 23.23 -14.99
C GLN A 121 44.71 22.08 -15.15
N VAL A 122 44.22 20.84 -15.25
CA VAL A 122 45.06 19.66 -15.50
C VAL A 122 45.81 19.78 -16.83
N THR A 123 45.15 20.24 -17.90
CA THR A 123 45.81 20.48 -19.19
C THR A 123 46.91 21.54 -19.06
N THR A 124 46.61 22.68 -18.44
CA THR A 124 47.59 23.75 -18.22
C THR A 124 48.81 23.27 -17.42
N ILE A 125 48.62 22.50 -16.35
CA ILE A 125 49.74 21.97 -15.55
C ILE A 125 50.59 20.98 -16.37
N ASN A 126 49.98 20.14 -17.19
CA ASN A 126 50.71 19.23 -18.08
C ASN A 126 51.53 19.99 -19.13
N GLU A 127 50.97 21.04 -19.72
CA GLU A 127 51.69 21.91 -20.66
C GLU A 127 52.88 22.61 -19.98
N LEU A 128 52.71 23.09 -18.74
CA LEU A 128 53.80 23.68 -17.96
C LEU A 128 54.91 22.65 -17.66
N LEU A 129 54.54 21.41 -17.31
CA LEU A 129 55.50 20.32 -17.10
C LEU A 129 56.27 19.99 -18.40
N ASP A 130 55.60 20.01 -19.55
CA ASP A 130 56.23 19.78 -20.85
C ASP A 130 57.21 20.91 -21.22
N VAL A 131 56.83 22.17 -20.98
CA VAL A 131 57.73 23.33 -21.16
C VAL A 131 58.99 23.21 -20.29
N LEU A 132 58.86 22.79 -19.03
CA LEU A 132 60.02 22.57 -18.15
C LEU A 132 60.93 21.46 -18.68
N LYS A 133 60.36 20.40 -19.26
CA LYS A 133 61.10 19.29 -19.86
C LYS A 133 61.84 19.74 -21.13
N THR A 134 61.17 20.42 -22.05
CA THR A 134 61.77 20.91 -23.30
C THR A 134 62.87 21.95 -23.03
N ASN A 135 62.68 22.85 -22.05
CA ASN A 135 63.70 23.84 -21.67
C ASN A 135 64.94 23.23 -20.99
N LYS A 136 64.80 22.07 -20.33
CA LYS A 136 65.93 21.30 -19.82
C LYS A 136 66.78 20.76 -20.98
N ASP A 137 66.14 20.22 -22.02
CA ASP A 137 66.82 19.63 -23.17
C ASP A 137 67.57 20.69 -24.02
N ILE A 138 66.97 21.87 -24.21
CA ILE A 138 67.58 22.98 -24.98
C ILE A 138 68.86 23.52 -24.30
N LYS A 139 68.85 23.69 -22.97
CA LYS A 139 70.02 24.25 -22.25
C LYS A 139 71.17 23.26 -22.06
N GLY A 140 70.94 21.96 -22.24
CA GLY A 140 72.00 20.95 -22.25
C GLY A 140 72.92 21.04 -23.48
N ALA A 141 72.51 21.73 -24.54
CA ALA A 141 73.18 21.70 -25.83
C ALA A 141 74.00 22.96 -26.18
N GLN A 142 73.77 24.13 -25.57
CA GLN A 142 74.29 25.40 -26.12
C GLN A 142 74.64 26.53 -25.12
N THR A 143 75.12 26.26 -23.91
CA THR A 143 75.49 27.38 -23.00
C THR A 143 76.78 27.14 -22.22
N GLY A 144 77.70 28.11 -22.28
CA GLY A 144 78.92 28.21 -21.45
C GLY A 144 78.64 28.59 -19.99
N LEU A 145 77.62 27.97 -19.38
CA LEU A 145 77.26 28.15 -17.98
C LEU A 145 78.30 27.48 -17.07
N SER A 146 78.56 28.09 -15.91
CA SER A 146 79.38 27.45 -14.88
C SER A 146 78.64 26.28 -14.21
N VAL A 147 79.39 25.31 -13.65
CA VAL A 147 78.83 24.17 -12.92
C VAL A 147 77.91 24.63 -11.78
N ALA A 148 78.23 25.75 -11.13
CA ALA A 148 77.42 26.31 -10.04
C ALA A 148 76.06 26.87 -10.50
N GLU A 149 76.01 27.51 -11.67
CA GLU A 149 74.76 28.03 -12.24
C GLU A 149 73.87 26.89 -12.76
N LEU A 150 74.48 25.84 -13.31
CA LEU A 150 73.78 24.63 -13.71
C LEU A 150 73.11 23.93 -12.52
N MET A 151 73.82 23.80 -11.38
CA MET A 151 73.25 23.22 -10.16
C MET A 151 72.04 24.02 -9.66
N LYS A 152 72.15 25.35 -9.56
CA LYS A 152 71.02 26.21 -9.14
C LYS A 152 69.80 26.10 -10.06
N LEU A 153 70.02 26.03 -11.37
CA LEU A 153 68.95 25.87 -12.35
C LEU A 153 68.29 24.48 -12.26
N MET A 154 69.09 23.43 -12.05
CA MET A 154 68.59 22.07 -11.83
C MET A 154 67.77 21.95 -10.55
N ASP A 155 68.18 22.61 -9.47
CA ASP A 155 67.41 22.67 -8.22
C ASP A 155 66.08 23.41 -8.42
N TYR A 156 66.08 24.51 -9.17
CA TYR A 156 64.86 25.23 -9.55
C TYR A 156 63.90 24.34 -10.36
N TYR A 157 64.39 23.67 -11.40
CA TYR A 157 63.56 22.76 -12.22
C TYR A 157 63.01 21.60 -11.40
N LYS A 158 63.82 20.99 -10.53
CA LYS A 158 63.39 19.93 -9.63
C LYS A 158 62.29 20.42 -8.68
N SER A 159 62.48 21.58 -8.06
CA SER A 159 61.51 22.17 -7.13
C SER A 159 60.18 22.47 -7.83
N LYS A 160 60.22 23.15 -8.99
CA LYS A 160 59.00 23.52 -9.73
C LYS A 160 58.30 22.30 -10.32
N SER A 161 59.04 21.30 -10.78
CA SER A 161 58.47 20.05 -11.27
C SER A 161 57.74 19.30 -10.15
N ASN A 162 58.32 19.22 -8.95
CA ASN A 162 57.65 18.60 -7.80
C ASN A 162 56.38 19.34 -7.39
N GLU A 163 56.41 20.68 -7.36
CA GLU A 163 55.23 21.51 -7.06
C GLU A 163 54.09 21.27 -8.08
N LEU A 164 54.41 21.31 -9.38
CA LEU A 164 53.42 21.08 -10.44
C LEU A 164 52.91 19.64 -10.45
N GLN A 165 53.75 18.64 -10.12
CA GLN A 165 53.30 17.25 -10.00
C GLN A 165 52.35 17.05 -8.82
N GLU A 166 52.62 17.70 -7.68
CA GLU A 166 51.72 17.66 -6.53
C GLU A 166 50.39 18.35 -6.85
N GLU A 167 50.43 19.52 -7.50
CA GLU A 167 49.22 20.22 -7.95
C GLU A 167 48.43 19.38 -8.97
N LEU A 168 49.10 18.75 -9.93
CA LEU A 168 48.50 17.85 -10.91
C LEU A 168 47.77 16.69 -10.21
N LYS A 169 48.42 16.06 -9.23
CA LYS A 169 47.83 14.96 -8.46
C LYS A 169 46.58 15.42 -7.70
N GLN A 170 46.63 16.58 -7.03
CA GLN A 170 45.48 17.13 -6.32
C GLN A 170 44.30 17.41 -7.27
N GLN A 171 44.57 17.98 -8.44
CA GLN A 171 43.53 18.24 -9.44
C GLN A 171 42.96 16.95 -10.03
N GLN A 172 43.78 15.94 -10.29
CA GLN A 172 43.32 14.62 -10.75
C GLN A 172 42.45 13.92 -9.71
N GLU A 173 42.83 13.97 -8.43
CA GLU A 173 42.01 13.44 -7.34
C GLU A 173 40.67 14.17 -7.22
N LYS A 174 40.67 15.50 -7.33
CA LYS A 174 39.45 16.32 -7.34
C LYS A 174 38.56 15.96 -8.53
N GLN A 175 39.15 15.83 -9.73
CA GLN A 175 38.43 15.42 -10.95
C GLN A 175 37.79 14.05 -10.79
N LYS A 176 38.52 13.07 -10.23
CA LYS A 176 38.01 11.73 -9.95
C LYS A 176 36.80 11.77 -9.01
N LYS A 177 36.92 12.47 -7.87
CA LYS A 177 35.83 12.63 -6.90
C LYS A 177 34.58 13.26 -7.52
N ARG A 178 34.75 14.26 -8.40
CA ARG A 178 33.64 14.91 -9.12
C ARG A 178 33.00 13.98 -10.15
N ARG A 179 33.79 13.22 -10.91
CA ARG A 179 33.26 12.19 -11.83
C ARG A 179 32.48 11.11 -11.10
N ASP A 180 32.99 10.62 -9.97
CA ASP A 180 32.28 9.63 -9.16
C ASP A 180 30.94 10.18 -8.65
N LEU A 181 30.90 11.46 -8.25
CA LEU A 181 29.67 12.14 -7.86
C LEU A 181 28.69 12.30 -9.03
N LEU A 182 29.18 12.70 -10.21
CA LEU A 182 28.36 12.83 -11.42
C LEU A 182 27.72 11.49 -11.80
N ILE A 183 28.48 10.39 -11.75
CA ILE A 183 27.95 9.04 -12.00
C ILE A 183 26.85 8.71 -10.99
N LYS A 184 27.04 8.99 -9.69
CA LYS A 184 26.02 8.76 -8.67
C LYS A 184 24.75 9.58 -8.93
N ILE A 185 24.89 10.86 -9.30
CA ILE A 185 23.76 11.73 -9.63
C ILE A 185 23.02 11.22 -10.86
N ASN A 186 23.73 10.87 -11.94
CA ASN A 186 23.11 10.34 -13.16
C ASN A 186 22.41 8.99 -12.93
N ASN A 187 22.99 8.10 -12.12
CA ASN A 187 22.32 6.88 -11.70
C ASN A 187 21.05 7.19 -10.89
N GLN A 188 21.10 8.18 -10.00
CA GLN A 188 19.93 8.63 -9.26
C GLN A 188 18.86 9.25 -10.17
N VAL A 189 19.25 10.03 -11.20
CA VAL A 189 18.34 10.56 -12.22
C VAL A 189 17.65 9.41 -12.95
N ALA A 190 18.41 8.45 -13.48
CA ALA A 190 17.85 7.30 -14.19
C ALA A 190 16.90 6.47 -13.31
N GLU A 191 17.23 6.29 -12.03
CA GLU A 191 16.35 5.63 -11.08
C GLU A 191 15.08 6.43 -10.76
N GLU A 192 15.14 7.76 -10.70
CA GLU A 192 13.95 8.60 -10.52
C GLU A 192 13.12 8.73 -11.81
N GLU A 193 13.72 8.65 -13.00
CA GLU A 193 13.03 8.64 -14.29
C GLU A 193 12.25 7.34 -14.52
N LYS A 194 12.83 6.18 -14.16
CA LYS A 194 12.11 4.89 -14.17
C LYS A 194 10.87 4.90 -13.28
N LYS A 195 10.88 5.71 -12.22
CA LYS A 195 9.75 5.84 -11.28
C LYS A 195 8.65 6.75 -11.82
N ASN A 196 8.92 7.60 -12.81
CA ASN A 196 8.07 8.73 -13.17
C ASN A 196 7.74 8.75 -14.66
N THR A 197 6.90 7.83 -15.12
CA THR A 197 6.34 7.86 -16.48
C THR A 197 5.20 8.87 -16.56
N LYS A 198 5.52 10.17 -16.60
CA LYS A 198 4.54 11.24 -16.89
C LYS A 198 4.27 11.36 -18.38
N ASN A 199 4.01 10.26 -19.06
CA ASN A 199 3.13 10.37 -20.22
C ASN A 199 1.74 10.62 -19.67
N GLU A 200 1.01 11.59 -20.20
CA GLU A 200 -0.37 11.86 -19.80
C GLU A 200 -1.30 11.27 -20.86
N GLY A 201 -2.37 10.65 -20.39
CA GLY A 201 -3.48 10.25 -21.25
C GLY A 201 -4.33 11.46 -21.63
N ARG A 202 -5.11 11.30 -22.69
CA ARG A 202 -6.15 12.23 -23.09
C ARG A 202 -7.39 11.48 -23.57
N ILE A 203 -8.55 12.10 -23.38
CA ILE A 203 -9.82 11.60 -23.89
C ILE A 203 -10.32 12.56 -24.96
N SER A 204 -10.58 12.05 -26.16
CA SER A 204 -11.27 12.79 -27.22
C SER A 204 -12.77 12.50 -27.16
N LEU A 205 -13.56 13.56 -27.14
CA LEU A 205 -15.02 13.51 -27.12
C LEU A 205 -15.56 14.09 -28.42
N GLN A 206 -16.41 13.32 -29.11
CA GLN A 206 -17.21 13.83 -30.21
C GLN A 206 -18.53 14.33 -29.64
N LEU A 207 -18.77 15.63 -29.73
CA LEU A 207 -19.91 16.30 -29.11
C LEU A 207 -20.84 16.92 -30.15
N SER A 208 -22.15 16.87 -29.89
CA SER A 208 -23.16 17.68 -30.57
C SER A 208 -23.76 18.68 -29.58
N VAL A 209 -23.56 19.96 -29.83
CA VAL A 209 -23.88 21.07 -28.93
C VAL A 209 -25.07 21.83 -29.50
N ALA A 210 -26.17 21.88 -28.74
CA ALA A 210 -27.40 22.54 -29.19
C ALA A 210 -27.36 24.07 -29.02
N VAL A 211 -26.59 24.58 -28.04
CA VAL A 211 -26.50 26.01 -27.72
C VAL A 211 -25.06 26.37 -27.39
N SER A 212 -24.53 27.48 -27.93
CA SER A 212 -23.20 27.96 -27.55
C SER A 212 -23.16 28.36 -26.08
N GLY A 213 -22.13 27.94 -25.33
CA GLY A 213 -22.08 28.17 -23.89
C GLY A 213 -20.86 27.58 -23.21
N LYS A 214 -20.74 27.84 -21.91
CA LYS A 214 -19.75 27.17 -21.04
C LYS A 214 -20.39 25.91 -20.47
N TYR A 215 -19.71 24.78 -20.66
CA TYR A 215 -20.18 23.48 -20.19
C TYR A 215 -19.14 22.84 -19.28
N ASP A 216 -19.62 22.28 -18.16
CA ASP A 216 -18.81 21.50 -17.23
C ASP A 216 -18.94 20.01 -17.55
N PHE A 217 -17.82 19.31 -17.43
CA PHE A 217 -17.66 17.89 -17.68
C PHE A 217 -17.13 17.21 -16.42
N VAL A 218 -17.77 16.11 -16.03
CA VAL A 218 -17.27 15.19 -15.02
C VAL A 218 -16.92 13.88 -15.71
N VAL A 219 -15.64 13.53 -15.68
CA VAL A 219 -15.11 12.34 -16.34
C VAL A 219 -14.63 11.36 -15.28
N SER A 220 -15.16 10.14 -15.28
CA SER A 220 -14.67 9.05 -14.43
C SER A 220 -14.19 7.86 -15.26
N TYR A 221 -13.18 7.17 -14.76
CA TYR A 221 -12.61 5.97 -15.38
C TYR A 221 -11.82 5.16 -14.34
N ILE A 222 -11.57 3.90 -14.65
CA ILE A 222 -10.72 2.99 -13.86
C ILE A 222 -9.33 2.94 -14.50
N THR A 223 -8.29 3.04 -13.67
CA THR A 223 -6.90 2.76 -14.06
C THR A 223 -6.38 1.54 -13.30
N PRO A 224 -5.63 0.62 -13.94
CA PRO A 224 -4.99 -0.49 -13.26
C PRO A 224 -3.70 -0.08 -12.50
N ASN A 225 -3.17 1.12 -12.76
CA ASN A 225 -1.84 1.54 -12.29
C ASN A 225 -1.87 2.18 -10.89
N ALA A 226 -2.77 1.73 -10.03
CA ALA A 226 -2.88 2.18 -8.65
C ALA A 226 -3.45 1.05 -7.80
N TYR A 227 -3.00 0.94 -6.56
CA TYR A 227 -3.54 -0.04 -5.61
C TYR A 227 -3.22 0.37 -4.19
N TRP A 228 -3.96 -0.19 -3.24
CA TRP A 228 -3.60 -0.15 -1.84
C TRP A 228 -3.43 -1.55 -1.26
N THR A 229 -2.55 -1.66 -0.27
CA THR A 229 -2.35 -2.90 0.51
C THR A 229 -2.58 -2.63 2.00
N PRO A 230 -3.31 -3.51 2.70
CA PRO A 230 -3.52 -3.41 4.14
C PRO A 230 -2.22 -3.74 4.89
N TYR A 231 -2.02 -3.08 6.03
CA TYR A 231 -0.87 -3.31 6.87
C TYR A 231 -1.21 -2.96 8.32
N TYR A 232 -0.78 -3.78 9.28
CA TYR A 232 -1.18 -3.61 10.67
C TYR A 232 0.04 -3.42 11.58
N ASP A 233 -0.11 -2.60 12.63
CA ASP A 233 0.71 -2.75 13.84
C ASP A 233 -0.17 -3.27 14.97
N ILE A 234 0.22 -4.38 15.57
CA ILE A 234 -0.41 -4.94 16.76
C ILE A 234 0.47 -4.57 17.93
N ARG A 235 -0.06 -3.75 18.84
CA ARG A 235 0.67 -3.25 20.00
C ARG A 235 0.08 -3.85 21.26
N ILE A 236 0.93 -4.49 22.05
CA ILE A 236 0.57 -5.05 23.36
C ILE A 236 1.46 -4.39 24.40
N ASP A 237 0.85 -3.65 25.32
CA ASP A 237 1.55 -3.05 26.45
C ASP A 237 1.78 -4.11 27.54
N ASP A 238 0.75 -4.92 27.84
CA ASP A 238 0.81 -6.10 28.68
C ASP A 238 -0.34 -7.09 28.35
N ILE A 239 -0.30 -8.32 28.87
CA ILE A 239 -1.28 -9.38 28.56
C ILE A 239 -2.59 -9.31 29.39
N LYS A 240 -2.77 -8.29 30.22
CA LYS A 240 -3.98 -8.02 31.02
C LYS A 240 -4.74 -6.82 30.50
N SER A 241 -4.12 -6.03 29.63
CA SER A 241 -4.72 -4.87 28.97
C SER A 241 -5.21 -5.23 27.56
N PRO A 242 -6.19 -4.48 27.01
CA PRO A 242 -6.60 -4.63 25.62
C PRO A 242 -5.41 -4.40 24.68
N LEU A 243 -5.29 -5.21 23.63
CA LEU A 243 -4.31 -4.95 22.57
C LEU A 243 -4.80 -3.83 21.65
N LYS A 244 -3.87 -3.10 21.06
CA LYS A 244 -4.17 -2.07 20.06
C LYS A 244 -3.91 -2.59 18.66
N VAL A 245 -4.94 -2.60 17.81
CA VAL A 245 -4.83 -2.89 16.38
C VAL A 245 -4.79 -1.57 15.63
N VAL A 246 -3.60 -1.18 15.16
CA VAL A 246 -3.41 -0.01 14.30
C VAL A 246 -3.51 -0.45 12.85
N TYR A 247 -4.67 -0.23 12.24
CA TYR A 247 -4.95 -0.55 10.85
C TYR A 247 -4.43 0.56 9.94
N LYS A 248 -3.50 0.23 9.05
CA LYS A 248 -2.89 1.12 8.06
C LYS A 248 -3.09 0.60 6.64
N SER A 249 -2.92 1.49 5.68
CA SER A 249 -2.80 1.17 4.27
C SER A 249 -1.47 1.66 3.71
N LYS A 250 -1.04 1.01 2.64
CA LYS A 250 0.05 1.46 1.76
C LYS A 250 -0.54 1.68 0.38
N ILE A 251 -0.61 2.93 -0.06
CA ILE A 251 -1.16 3.35 -1.36
C ILE A 251 0.01 3.57 -2.32
N SER A 252 -0.04 2.95 -3.49
CA SER A 252 0.97 3.08 -4.54
C SER A 252 0.30 3.37 -5.88
N GLN A 253 0.90 4.26 -6.68
CA GLN A 253 0.37 4.60 -7.99
C GLN A 253 1.46 5.00 -8.99
N THR A 254 1.23 4.68 -10.26
CA THR A 254 2.04 5.04 -11.44
C THR A 254 1.13 5.45 -12.61
N THR A 255 0.09 6.21 -12.29
CA THR A 255 -0.99 6.62 -13.22
C THR A 255 -0.56 7.66 -14.24
N GLY A 256 0.66 8.19 -14.13
CA GLY A 256 1.18 9.26 -14.98
C GLY A 256 0.83 10.67 -14.47
N ILE A 257 -0.05 10.78 -13.47
CA ILE A 257 -0.48 12.04 -12.87
C ILE A 257 -0.28 12.04 -11.34
N ASP A 258 0.22 13.16 -10.81
CA ASP A 258 0.34 13.34 -9.37
C ASP A 258 -1.04 13.64 -8.78
N TRP A 259 -1.44 12.91 -7.74
CA TRP A 259 -2.67 13.21 -7.01
C TRP A 259 -2.33 14.30 -6.01
N LYS A 260 -2.90 15.50 -6.21
CA LYS A 260 -2.65 16.67 -5.37
C LYS A 260 -3.96 17.12 -4.74
N LYS A 261 -4.04 17.03 -3.41
CA LYS A 261 -5.17 17.44 -2.57
C LYS A 261 -6.49 16.78 -3.01
N VAL A 262 -6.43 15.50 -3.36
CA VAL A 262 -7.62 14.75 -3.79
C VAL A 262 -8.41 14.29 -2.56
N LYS A 263 -9.73 14.15 -2.73
CA LYS A 263 -10.53 13.36 -1.79
C LYS A 263 -10.23 11.88 -2.04
N LEU A 264 -9.61 11.21 -1.07
CA LEU A 264 -9.11 9.84 -1.22
C LEU A 264 -10.01 8.87 -0.45
N SER A 265 -10.47 7.82 -1.12
CA SER A 265 -11.22 6.72 -0.53
C SER A 265 -10.50 5.41 -0.82
N LEU A 266 -10.44 4.49 0.14
CA LEU A 266 -9.88 3.14 -0.05
C LEU A 266 -11.00 2.11 0.05
N SER A 267 -11.18 1.30 -0.97
CA SER A 267 -12.23 0.29 -1.02
C SER A 267 -11.66 -1.13 -1.00
N THR A 268 -12.34 -2.02 -0.29
CA THR A 268 -12.05 -3.47 -0.30
C THR A 268 -12.63 -4.19 -1.52
N SER A 269 -13.44 -3.52 -2.35
CA SER A 269 -14.03 -4.10 -3.56
C SER A 269 -13.02 -4.35 -4.68
N ILE A 270 -13.42 -5.20 -5.64
CA ILE A 270 -12.64 -5.56 -6.83
C ILE A 270 -13.46 -5.18 -8.07
N PRO A 271 -13.25 -4.00 -8.69
CA PRO A 271 -14.09 -3.50 -9.78
C PRO A 271 -14.15 -4.41 -11.01
N ASN A 272 -13.08 -5.17 -11.27
CA ASN A 272 -12.95 -6.01 -12.46
C ASN A 272 -13.35 -7.48 -12.22
N GLN A 273 -14.03 -7.79 -11.12
CA GLN A 273 -14.47 -9.15 -10.81
C GLN A 273 -15.76 -9.48 -11.56
N TRP A 274 -15.78 -10.64 -12.25
CA TRP A 274 -16.97 -11.15 -12.91
C TRP A 274 -18.04 -11.50 -11.86
N GLY A 275 -19.22 -10.87 -11.95
CA GLY A 275 -20.28 -10.98 -10.95
C GLY A 275 -21.27 -12.14 -11.13
N ASN A 276 -21.05 -13.04 -12.10
CA ASN A 276 -21.98 -14.15 -12.33
C ASN A 276 -21.80 -15.24 -11.27
N ALA A 277 -22.85 -15.49 -10.47
CA ALA A 277 -22.87 -16.61 -9.55
C ALA A 277 -22.65 -17.93 -10.31
N PRO A 278 -21.80 -18.85 -9.81
CA PRO A 278 -21.59 -20.13 -10.47
C PRO A 278 -22.86 -20.97 -10.42
N VAL A 279 -23.22 -21.58 -11.54
CA VAL A 279 -24.31 -22.56 -11.59
C VAL A 279 -23.73 -23.93 -11.24
N LEU A 280 -24.22 -24.52 -10.15
CA LEU A 280 -23.83 -25.87 -9.75
C LEU A 280 -24.44 -26.87 -10.74
N ASN A 281 -23.59 -27.51 -11.54
CA ASN A 281 -24.02 -28.59 -12.43
C ASN A 281 -24.04 -29.92 -11.68
N THR A 282 -24.97 -30.82 -12.04
CA THR A 282 -25.03 -32.18 -11.50
C THR A 282 -23.70 -32.89 -11.75
N TRP A 283 -23.06 -33.34 -10.67
CA TRP A 283 -21.81 -34.10 -10.76
C TRP A 283 -22.11 -35.59 -10.95
N PHE A 284 -22.15 -36.04 -12.20
CA PHE A 284 -22.26 -37.46 -12.52
C PHE A 284 -20.88 -38.14 -12.41
N LEU A 285 -20.76 -39.17 -11.59
CA LEU A 285 -19.58 -40.03 -11.56
C LEU A 285 -19.63 -41.00 -12.75
N ALA A 286 -18.63 -40.95 -13.64
CA ALA A 286 -18.52 -41.85 -14.79
C ALA A 286 -17.08 -42.38 -14.95
N TYR A 287 -16.94 -43.60 -15.48
CA TYR A 287 -15.65 -44.11 -15.94
C TYR A 287 -15.21 -43.33 -17.19
N ILE A 288 -14.01 -42.74 -17.16
CA ILE A 288 -13.49 -41.90 -18.26
C ILE A 288 -13.18 -42.80 -19.46
N ASN A 289 -13.92 -42.64 -20.57
CA ASN A 289 -13.69 -43.34 -21.83
C ASN A 289 -13.22 -42.31 -22.89
N PRO A 290 -12.03 -42.46 -23.50
CA PRO A 290 -11.34 -41.38 -24.24
C PRO A 290 -11.93 -40.96 -25.61
N VAL A 291 -13.10 -41.45 -26.02
CA VAL A 291 -13.66 -41.24 -27.38
C VAL A 291 -14.71 -40.11 -27.44
N THR A 292 -15.22 -39.64 -26.31
CA THR A 292 -16.37 -38.72 -26.21
C THR A 292 -16.04 -37.22 -26.35
N ILE A 293 -14.96 -36.85 -27.03
CA ILE A 293 -14.54 -35.43 -27.22
C ILE A 293 -15.05 -34.83 -28.55
N LEU A 294 -15.56 -35.64 -29.49
CA LEU A 294 -15.99 -35.14 -30.80
C LEU A 294 -17.42 -34.58 -30.85
N GLU A 295 -18.33 -35.00 -29.96
CA GLU A 295 -19.75 -34.61 -30.00
C GLU A 295 -20.04 -33.23 -29.40
N GLN A 296 -19.12 -32.68 -28.60
CA GLN A 296 -19.20 -31.32 -28.06
C GLN A 296 -18.95 -30.23 -29.12
N SER A 297 -18.59 -30.60 -30.35
CA SER A 297 -18.40 -29.65 -31.48
C SER A 297 -19.68 -29.33 -32.26
N LEU A 298 -20.84 -29.92 -31.92
CA LEU A 298 -22.08 -29.81 -32.71
C LEU A 298 -23.29 -29.21 -31.95
N ALA A 299 -23.17 -28.93 -30.65
CA ALA A 299 -24.27 -28.39 -29.85
C ALA A 299 -24.23 -26.84 -29.80
N GLY A 300 -24.79 -26.20 -30.83
CA GLY A 300 -24.94 -24.74 -30.92
C GLY A 300 -25.99 -24.29 -31.96
N LYS A 301 -26.95 -25.15 -32.32
CA LYS A 301 -27.88 -24.95 -33.44
C LYS A 301 -29.37 -25.12 -33.09
N ALA A 302 -29.84 -24.52 -32.00
CA ALA A 302 -31.28 -24.33 -31.83
C ALA A 302 -31.59 -23.03 -31.07
N ALA A 303 -32.26 -22.11 -31.76
CA ALA A 303 -32.61 -20.78 -31.30
C ALA A 303 -34.06 -20.74 -30.76
N GLY A 304 -34.29 -19.90 -29.75
CA GLY A 304 -35.60 -19.28 -29.50
C GLY A 304 -36.37 -19.81 -28.29
N VAL A 305 -36.21 -19.15 -27.14
CA VAL A 305 -37.29 -18.96 -26.15
C VAL A 305 -37.03 -17.64 -25.39
N LYS A 306 -38.02 -16.73 -25.35
CA LYS A 306 -38.08 -15.49 -24.53
C LYS A 306 -39.46 -15.37 -23.90
N ILE A 307 -39.55 -14.91 -22.64
CA ILE A 307 -40.80 -14.40 -22.02
C ILE A 307 -40.50 -13.09 -21.26
N ARG A 308 -41.53 -12.23 -21.24
CA ARG A 308 -41.55 -10.77 -21.07
C ARG A 308 -42.63 -10.41 -20.04
N GLY A 309 -42.51 -9.25 -19.37
CA GLY A 309 -43.60 -8.58 -18.62
C GLY A 309 -43.19 -8.10 -17.22
N ILE A 310 -43.66 -6.99 -16.62
CA ILE A 310 -43.90 -5.56 -16.97
C ILE A 310 -44.29 -4.88 -15.60
N ASN A 311 -43.94 -3.59 -15.46
CA ASN A 311 -44.10 -2.63 -14.36
C ASN A 311 -45.47 -2.52 -13.65
N SER A 312 -45.49 -1.91 -12.45
CA SER A 312 -46.44 -0.83 -12.05
C SER A 312 -46.01 -0.04 -10.79
N MET A 313 -46.54 1.17 -10.67
CA MET A 313 -46.10 2.38 -9.94
C MET A 313 -46.89 2.68 -8.63
N SER A 314 -46.23 3.40 -7.70
CA SER A 314 -46.65 4.52 -6.81
C SER A 314 -47.88 4.45 -5.86
N ASN A 315 -47.71 4.84 -4.57
CA ASN A 315 -48.04 6.20 -4.02
C ASN A 315 -47.84 6.33 -2.48
N LEU A 316 -47.81 7.60 -2.02
CA LEU A 316 -47.55 8.20 -0.69
C LEU A 316 -48.76 8.25 0.29
N ASP A 317 -48.48 8.60 1.56
CA ASP A 317 -49.22 9.46 2.53
C ASP A 317 -48.89 9.01 3.99
N GLU A 318 -48.89 9.75 5.11
CA GLU A 318 -48.89 11.17 5.54
C GLU A 318 -48.77 11.15 7.11
N VAL A 319 -48.11 12.16 7.74
CA VAL A 319 -48.30 12.82 9.08
C VAL A 319 -48.42 11.97 10.39
N VAL A 320 -47.78 12.32 11.53
CA VAL A 320 -48.26 13.25 12.60
C VAL A 320 -47.12 13.95 13.37
N VAL A 321 -47.27 15.27 13.56
CA VAL A 321 -46.56 16.15 14.52
C VAL A 321 -47.52 16.54 15.64
N VAL A 322 -47.05 16.55 16.90
CA VAL A 322 -47.64 17.27 18.05
C VAL A 322 -46.47 17.61 18.99
N GLY A 323 -46.28 18.76 19.64
CA GLY A 323 -47.01 20.03 19.75
C GLY A 323 -46.50 20.81 20.99
N TYR A 324 -46.32 22.12 20.82
CA TYR A 324 -46.36 23.30 21.71
C TYR A 324 -45.75 23.35 23.14
N GLY A 325 -45.03 24.47 23.40
CA GLY A 325 -44.74 24.98 24.75
C GLY A 325 -44.00 26.33 24.81
N THR A 326 -44.72 27.42 24.53
CA THR A 326 -44.63 28.83 25.02
C THR A 326 -43.30 29.49 25.47
N ASN A 327 -43.06 30.68 24.90
CA ASN A 327 -42.16 31.73 25.40
C ASN A 327 -42.58 32.28 26.77
N SER A 328 -41.62 32.46 27.68
CA SER A 328 -41.68 33.47 28.73
C SER A 328 -40.44 34.34 28.67
N ASN A 329 -40.66 35.61 28.33
CA ASN A 329 -39.68 36.67 28.41
C ASN A 329 -39.58 37.10 29.89
N THR A 330 -38.46 36.81 30.54
CA THR A 330 -38.08 37.47 31.79
C THR A 330 -36.67 38.01 31.63
N ASP A 331 -36.64 39.32 31.46
CA ASP A 331 -35.48 40.18 31.60
C ASP A 331 -34.81 39.91 32.96
N ARG A 332 -33.60 39.35 32.89
CA ARG A 332 -32.63 39.34 33.98
C ARG A 332 -31.31 39.74 33.35
N THR A 333 -30.89 40.97 33.60
CA THR A 333 -29.48 41.38 33.50
C THR A 333 -28.67 40.58 34.52
N LEU A 334 -28.34 39.35 34.17
CA LEU A 334 -27.25 38.58 34.78
C LEU A 334 -26.00 39.00 34.01
N GLU A 335 -24.95 39.43 34.70
CA GLU A 335 -23.62 39.38 34.11
C GLU A 335 -23.35 37.91 33.73
N GLU A 336 -23.59 37.57 32.45
CA GLU A 336 -23.23 36.26 31.92
C GLU A 336 -21.71 36.16 31.99
N LYS A 337 -21.23 35.51 33.05
CA LYS A 337 -19.85 35.08 33.12
C LYS A 337 -19.61 34.18 31.91
N ALA A 338 -18.67 34.59 31.06
CA ALA A 338 -18.32 33.81 29.88
C ALA A 338 -17.87 32.41 30.30
N PRO A 339 -18.25 31.36 29.55
CA PRO A 339 -17.77 30.01 29.84
C PRO A 339 -16.26 29.93 29.62
N VAL A 340 -15.60 29.03 30.36
CA VAL A 340 -14.21 28.69 30.06
C VAL A 340 -14.14 27.76 28.85
N TYR A 341 -13.12 27.94 28.01
CA TYR A 341 -12.90 27.10 26.83
C TYR A 341 -11.75 26.15 27.11
N ILE A 342 -12.02 24.84 27.10
CA ILE A 342 -11.04 23.79 27.35
C ILE A 342 -10.82 23.02 26.05
N VAL A 343 -9.58 22.88 25.60
CA VAL A 343 -9.22 22.12 24.39
C VAL A 343 -8.11 21.14 24.74
N ASN A 344 -8.35 19.84 24.51
CA ASN A 344 -7.45 18.76 24.91
C ASN A 344 -7.02 18.85 26.40
N GLY A 345 -7.92 19.31 27.27
CA GLY A 345 -7.66 19.45 28.71
C GLY A 345 -6.97 20.75 29.13
N ALA A 346 -6.54 21.60 28.18
CA ALA A 346 -5.93 22.90 28.47
C ALA A 346 -6.93 24.05 28.28
N GLU A 347 -6.89 25.07 29.15
CA GLU A 347 -7.71 26.28 28.99
C GLU A 347 -7.17 27.17 27.85
N MET A 348 -8.07 27.77 27.10
CA MET A 348 -7.78 28.60 25.94
C MET A 348 -8.62 29.89 25.93
N THR A 349 -8.10 30.95 25.32
CA THR A 349 -8.87 32.19 25.14
C THR A 349 -9.98 32.02 24.10
N LYS A 350 -11.05 32.83 24.20
CA LYS A 350 -12.16 32.84 23.23
C LYS A 350 -11.68 33.12 21.79
N GLN A 351 -10.69 33.99 21.64
CA GLN A 351 -10.12 34.37 20.35
C GLN A 351 -9.37 33.21 19.69
N GLU A 352 -8.57 32.46 20.46
CA GLU A 352 -7.88 31.26 19.96
C GLU A 352 -8.87 30.13 19.67
N PHE A 353 -9.87 29.95 20.54
CA PHE A 353 -10.93 28.95 20.36
C PHE A 353 -11.69 29.15 19.05
N SER A 354 -11.97 30.41 18.68
CA SER A 354 -12.66 30.73 17.41
C SER A 354 -11.86 30.42 16.14
N LYS A 355 -10.54 30.20 16.24
CA LYS A 355 -9.66 29.87 15.11
C LYS A 355 -9.57 28.37 14.84
N ILE A 356 -10.16 27.53 15.70
CA ILE A 356 -10.12 26.07 15.55
C ILE A 356 -10.91 25.68 14.30
N ASN A 357 -10.26 24.93 13.40
CA ASN A 357 -10.94 24.34 12.26
C ASN A 357 -11.95 23.29 12.74
N THR A 358 -13.22 23.43 12.35
CA THR A 358 -14.30 22.54 12.78
C THR A 358 -14.09 21.08 12.38
N ILE A 359 -13.40 20.81 11.27
CA ILE A 359 -13.08 19.44 10.81
C ILE A 359 -12.10 18.75 11.77
N ALA A 360 -11.29 19.52 12.52
CA ALA A 360 -10.34 19.02 13.50
C ALA A 360 -10.98 18.70 14.86
N ILE A 361 -12.27 19.01 15.06
CA ILE A 361 -13.00 18.70 16.29
C ILE A 361 -13.41 17.23 16.26
N LYS A 362 -12.97 16.45 17.26
CA LYS A 362 -13.37 15.05 17.48
C LYS A 362 -14.65 14.96 18.31
N LYS A 363 -14.73 15.78 19.36
CA LYS A 363 -15.85 15.81 20.29
C LYS A 363 -16.00 17.21 20.87
N MET A 364 -17.23 17.66 21.08
CA MET A 364 -17.55 18.90 21.76
C MET A 364 -18.56 18.61 22.86
N GLU A 365 -18.29 19.08 24.07
CA GLU A 365 -19.17 18.96 25.23
C GLU A 365 -19.38 20.35 25.84
N VAL A 366 -20.61 20.62 26.27
CA VAL A 366 -20.96 21.88 26.94
C VAL A 366 -21.45 21.55 28.34
N LEU A 367 -20.73 22.04 29.35
CA LEU A 367 -21.04 21.84 30.76
C LEU A 367 -21.69 23.09 31.35
N LYS A 368 -22.76 22.88 32.12
CA LYS A 368 -23.42 23.94 32.91
C LYS A 368 -22.56 24.34 34.12
N ALA A 369 -22.81 25.54 34.65
CA ALA A 369 -22.00 26.18 35.70
C ALA A 369 -21.64 25.26 36.89
N ASP A 370 -22.60 24.53 37.46
CA ASP A 370 -22.35 23.67 38.63
C ASP A 370 -21.40 22.50 38.32
N ALA A 371 -21.61 21.83 37.18
CA ALA A 371 -20.77 20.74 36.71
C ALA A 371 -19.37 21.23 36.29
N ALA A 372 -19.31 22.37 35.61
CA ALA A 372 -18.07 22.99 35.18
C ALA A 372 -17.23 23.49 36.36
N THR A 373 -17.86 24.10 37.37
CA THR A 373 -17.20 24.58 38.60
C THR A 373 -16.66 23.43 39.42
N SER A 374 -17.34 22.28 39.43
CA SER A 374 -16.87 21.07 40.12
C SER A 374 -15.57 20.50 39.51
N LEU A 375 -15.39 20.61 38.19
CA LEU A 375 -14.21 20.09 37.49
C LEU A 375 -13.08 21.11 37.35
N TYR A 376 -13.40 22.39 37.13
CA TYR A 376 -12.44 23.43 36.76
C TYR A 376 -12.36 24.61 37.74
N GLY A 377 -13.14 24.59 38.82
CA GLY A 377 -13.13 25.60 39.88
C GLY A 377 -13.95 26.86 39.54
N SER A 378 -13.85 27.87 40.41
CA SER A 378 -14.68 29.10 40.38
C SER A 378 -14.59 29.91 39.07
N ARG A 379 -13.49 29.77 38.31
CA ARG A 379 -13.33 30.34 36.96
C ARG A 379 -14.37 29.83 35.95
N ALA A 380 -14.86 28.60 36.13
CA ALA A 380 -15.88 27.99 35.28
C ALA A 380 -17.31 28.21 35.77
N SER A 381 -17.52 29.23 36.63
CA SER A 381 -18.85 29.61 37.13
C SER A 381 -19.80 30.11 36.03
N GLY A 382 -19.28 30.42 34.84
CA GLY A 382 -20.04 30.67 33.61
C GLY A 382 -20.37 29.43 32.78
N GLY A 383 -19.98 28.24 33.21
CA GLY A 383 -19.99 27.00 32.41
C GLY A 383 -18.65 26.72 31.74
N ALA A 384 -18.56 25.59 31.02
CA ALA A 384 -17.36 25.22 30.25
C ALA A 384 -17.74 24.65 28.88
N VAL A 385 -16.98 25.02 27.85
CA VAL A 385 -17.04 24.40 26.53
C VAL A 385 -15.76 23.59 26.35
N ILE A 386 -15.89 22.27 26.23
CA ILE A 386 -14.79 21.34 26.13
C ILE A 386 -14.75 20.79 24.69
N ILE A 387 -13.61 20.97 24.03
CA ILE A 387 -13.31 20.37 22.74
C ILE A 387 -12.18 19.35 22.89
N THR A 388 -12.37 18.17 22.32
CA THR A 388 -11.29 17.23 22.04
C THR A 388 -10.98 17.32 20.55
N LEU A 389 -9.71 17.57 20.20
CA LEU A 389 -9.24 17.61 18.82
C LEU A 389 -8.86 16.20 18.35
N LYS A 390 -8.88 16.02 17.03
CA LYS A 390 -8.36 14.84 16.35
C LYS A 390 -6.83 14.81 16.44
N GLU A 391 -6.24 13.68 16.81
CA GLU A 391 -4.80 13.58 17.09
C GLU A 391 -3.98 12.97 15.93
N GLY A 392 -4.64 12.20 15.06
CA GLY A 392 -3.97 11.54 13.95
C GLY A 392 -4.89 11.32 12.74
N LEU A 393 -4.31 10.83 11.65
CA LEU A 393 -5.04 10.63 10.39
C LEU A 393 -6.27 9.73 10.55
N GLY A 394 -6.20 8.70 11.40
CA GLY A 394 -7.33 7.77 11.63
C GLY A 394 -8.58 8.40 12.24
N ASP A 395 -8.48 9.60 12.82
CA ASP A 395 -9.65 10.37 13.29
C ASP A 395 -10.34 11.14 12.14
N TYR A 396 -9.68 11.26 10.98
CA TYR A 396 -10.23 11.82 9.73
C TYR A 396 -10.64 10.73 8.75
N VAL A 397 -10.76 9.49 9.23
CA VAL A 397 -11.21 8.36 8.41
C VAL A 397 -12.59 7.95 8.84
N THR A 398 -13.52 8.12 7.90
CA THR A 398 -14.89 7.61 8.01
C THR A 398 -14.94 6.22 7.38
N VAL A 399 -15.54 5.25 8.08
CA VAL A 399 -15.67 3.87 7.61
C VAL A 399 -17.13 3.64 7.23
N SER A 400 -17.35 3.31 5.97
CA SER A 400 -18.66 2.95 5.43
C SER A 400 -18.66 1.45 5.16
N ASP A 401 -19.46 0.71 5.94
CA ASP A 401 -19.66 -0.73 5.79
C ASP A 401 -20.94 -0.97 5.00
N ASN A 402 -20.78 -1.35 3.73
CA ASN A 402 -21.87 -1.65 2.81
C ASN A 402 -21.94 -3.16 2.59
N GLU A 403 -23.09 -3.64 2.12
CA GLU A 403 -23.38 -5.07 1.93
C GLU A 403 -22.32 -5.85 1.14
N LEU A 404 -21.61 -5.20 0.20
CA LEU A 404 -20.62 -5.85 -0.66
C LEU A 404 -19.19 -5.28 -0.51
N ASN A 405 -18.99 -4.21 0.27
CA ASN A 405 -17.67 -3.60 0.42
C ASN A 405 -17.56 -2.73 1.67
N VAL A 406 -16.32 -2.55 2.12
CA VAL A 406 -15.95 -1.57 3.13
C VAL A 406 -15.16 -0.46 2.46
N THR A 407 -15.54 0.78 2.70
CA THR A 407 -14.84 1.98 2.20
C THR A 407 -14.29 2.80 3.36
N PHE A 408 -13.02 3.21 3.25
CA PHE A 408 -12.33 4.12 4.17
C PHE A 408 -12.17 5.48 3.50
N ASP A 409 -13.02 6.43 3.85
CA ASP A 409 -13.00 7.78 3.33
C ASP A 409 -12.07 8.67 4.16
N ILE A 410 -11.03 9.24 3.54
CA ILE A 410 -10.14 10.20 4.19
C ILE A 410 -10.71 11.60 3.97
N ASP A 411 -11.22 12.20 5.04
CA ASP A 411 -11.98 13.46 5.01
C ASP A 411 -11.12 14.70 4.74
N ILE A 412 -9.80 14.55 4.77
CA ILE A 412 -8.84 15.62 4.47
C ILE A 412 -8.16 15.41 3.11
N PRO A 413 -7.80 16.49 2.39
CA PRO A 413 -7.10 16.36 1.12
C PRO A 413 -5.79 15.58 1.26
N PHE A 414 -5.56 14.63 0.35
CA PHE A 414 -4.41 13.72 0.39
C PHE A 414 -3.57 13.83 -0.89
N ASP A 415 -2.25 13.76 -0.75
CA ASP A 415 -1.29 13.80 -1.86
C ASP A 415 -0.69 12.41 -2.10
N VAL A 416 -0.69 11.94 -3.36
CA VAL A 416 -0.03 10.68 -3.75
C VAL A 416 0.75 10.88 -5.05
N PRO A 417 2.10 10.91 -5.01
CA PRO A 417 2.92 11.13 -6.19
C PRO A 417 2.93 9.92 -7.14
N THR A 418 3.08 10.15 -8.45
CA THR A 418 3.16 9.08 -9.48
C THR A 418 4.55 8.48 -9.57
N ASN A 419 5.08 7.98 -8.44
CA ASN A 419 6.44 7.47 -8.34
C ASN A 419 6.52 5.98 -7.92
N GLY A 420 5.38 5.30 -7.80
CA GLY A 420 5.29 3.91 -7.35
C GLY A 420 5.69 3.66 -5.88
N LYS A 421 6.08 4.69 -5.11
CA LYS A 421 6.44 4.54 -3.70
C LYS A 421 5.18 4.52 -2.83
N ALA A 422 5.09 3.49 -1.99
CA ALA A 422 4.00 3.33 -1.03
C ALA A 422 3.90 4.53 -0.07
N GLN A 423 2.77 5.23 -0.11
CA GLN A 423 2.35 6.20 0.89
C GLN A 423 1.58 5.48 1.99
N THR A 424 1.98 5.65 3.24
CA THR A 424 1.29 5.01 4.38
C THR A 424 0.22 5.93 4.94
N ALA A 425 -0.99 5.42 5.12
CA ALA A 425 -2.07 6.11 5.83
C ALA A 425 -2.56 5.24 7.00
N VAL A 426 -2.68 5.83 8.20
CA VAL A 426 -3.37 5.17 9.31
C VAL A 426 -4.87 5.31 9.07
N LEU A 427 -5.57 4.18 8.98
CA LEU A 427 -7.01 4.11 8.74
C LEU A 427 -7.79 4.16 10.04
N LYS A 428 -7.46 3.26 10.98
CA LYS A 428 -8.15 3.19 12.26
C LYS A 428 -7.26 2.60 13.33
N GLU A 429 -7.53 2.96 14.57
CA GLU A 429 -6.97 2.30 15.74
C GLU A 429 -8.11 1.72 16.57
N TYR A 430 -7.99 0.43 16.91
CA TYR A 430 -8.94 -0.27 17.75
C TYR A 430 -8.25 -0.73 19.02
N ALA A 431 -8.88 -0.51 20.17
CA ALA A 431 -8.54 -1.20 21.41
C ALA A 431 -9.45 -2.42 21.54
N VAL A 432 -8.86 -3.61 21.61
CA VAL A 432 -9.60 -4.87 21.54
C VAL A 432 -9.17 -5.78 22.68
N ASP A 433 -10.14 -6.29 23.41
CA ASP A 433 -9.91 -7.31 24.42
C ASP A 433 -9.47 -8.61 23.74
N ALA A 434 -8.44 -9.24 24.28
CA ALA A 434 -7.90 -10.48 23.74
C ALA A 434 -7.64 -11.48 24.87
N ASN A 435 -7.94 -12.74 24.60
CA ASN A 435 -7.55 -13.84 25.48
C ASN A 435 -6.18 -14.37 25.06
N TYR A 436 -5.21 -14.30 25.96
CA TYR A 436 -3.83 -14.70 25.67
C TYR A 436 -3.58 -16.15 26.08
N LYS A 437 -3.15 -16.97 25.12
CA LYS A 437 -2.83 -18.38 25.36
C LYS A 437 -1.51 -18.76 24.69
N PHE A 438 -0.88 -19.81 25.20
CA PHE A 438 0.30 -20.39 24.58
C PHE A 438 -0.08 -21.57 23.68
N TYR A 439 0.68 -21.76 22.62
CA TYR A 439 0.54 -22.89 21.70
C TYR A 439 1.90 -23.52 21.43
N ALA A 440 1.98 -24.85 21.46
CA ALA A 440 3.22 -25.56 21.18
C ALA A 440 2.96 -26.88 20.44
N VAL A 441 3.82 -27.17 19.44
CA VAL A 441 3.80 -28.41 18.66
C VAL A 441 5.22 -28.97 18.55
N PRO A 442 5.76 -29.60 19.62
CA PRO A 442 7.18 -30.02 19.68
C PRO A 442 7.64 -31.00 18.59
N ARG A 443 6.71 -31.64 17.87
CA ARG A 443 7.02 -32.41 16.65
C ARG A 443 7.48 -31.52 15.49
N LEU A 444 6.95 -30.31 15.37
CA LEU A 444 7.24 -29.36 14.29
C LEU A 444 8.22 -28.27 14.73
N ASP A 445 8.01 -27.70 15.92
CA ASP A 445 8.86 -26.66 16.51
C ASP A 445 8.87 -26.80 18.04
N LYS A 446 10.04 -26.67 18.64
CA LYS A 446 10.25 -26.83 20.08
C LYS A 446 9.89 -25.57 20.88
N ASP A 447 9.70 -24.44 20.21
CA ASP A 447 9.32 -23.18 20.86
C ASP A 447 7.82 -23.12 21.19
N ALA A 448 7.48 -22.46 22.28
CA ALA A 448 6.12 -22.07 22.60
C ALA A 448 5.79 -20.70 22.00
N TYR A 449 4.60 -20.57 21.42
CA TYR A 449 4.10 -19.38 20.76
C TYR A 449 3.03 -18.72 21.61
N LEU A 450 3.12 -17.40 21.80
CA LEU A 450 2.05 -16.60 22.38
C LEU A 450 1.03 -16.26 21.31
N LEU A 451 -0.23 -16.57 21.58
CA LEU A 451 -1.38 -16.26 20.74
C LEU A 451 -2.30 -15.27 21.46
N ALA A 452 -3.00 -14.46 20.69
CA ALA A 452 -4.13 -13.65 21.13
C ALA A 452 -5.38 -14.10 20.38
N ASP A 453 -6.39 -14.52 21.13
CA ASP A 453 -7.73 -14.78 20.59
C ASP A 453 -8.56 -13.51 20.71
N ILE A 454 -9.05 -13.04 19.58
CA ILE A 454 -9.88 -11.85 19.49
C ILE A 454 -11.30 -12.29 19.14
N ALA A 455 -12.24 -12.04 20.06
CA ALA A 455 -13.66 -12.21 19.82
C ALA A 455 -14.24 -10.98 19.10
N GLU A 456 -15.39 -11.15 18.44
CA GLU A 456 -16.12 -10.06 17.74
C GLU A 456 -15.23 -9.29 16.74
N TRP A 457 -14.26 -9.98 16.16
CA TRP A 457 -13.26 -9.41 15.25
C TRP A 457 -13.90 -8.90 13.95
N GLU A 458 -15.11 -9.36 13.61
CA GLU A 458 -15.90 -8.96 12.46
C GLU A 458 -16.21 -7.46 12.48
N LYS A 459 -16.39 -6.88 13.66
CA LYS A 459 -16.65 -5.43 13.84
C LYS A 459 -15.47 -4.54 13.47
N LEU A 460 -14.29 -5.13 13.35
CA LEU A 460 -13.05 -4.40 13.07
C LEU A 460 -12.84 -4.18 11.56
N ASN A 461 -13.64 -4.82 10.70
CA ASN A 461 -13.56 -4.73 9.24
C ASN A 461 -12.14 -4.98 8.72
N LEU A 462 -11.45 -5.96 9.32
CA LEU A 462 -10.10 -6.35 8.93
C LEU A 462 -10.14 -7.09 7.60
N VAL A 463 -9.13 -6.87 6.77
CA VAL A 463 -8.90 -7.64 5.54
C VAL A 463 -7.54 -8.35 5.59
N PRO A 464 -7.32 -9.41 4.80
CA PRO A 464 -6.06 -10.15 4.86
C PRO A 464 -4.84 -9.28 4.62
N GLY A 465 -3.85 -9.33 5.51
CA GLY A 465 -2.64 -8.50 5.43
C GLY A 465 -1.59 -8.74 6.51
N ASP A 466 -0.38 -8.25 6.24
CA ASP A 466 0.77 -8.37 7.15
C ASP A 466 0.59 -7.50 8.40
N ALA A 467 1.01 -8.04 9.55
CA ALA A 467 1.02 -7.34 10.83
C ALA A 467 2.42 -7.30 11.44
N ASN A 468 2.87 -6.13 11.89
CA ASN A 468 3.98 -6.04 12.82
C ASN A 468 3.48 -6.32 14.23
N ILE A 469 4.24 -7.09 15.00
CA ILE A 469 3.95 -7.30 16.42
C ILE A 469 4.93 -6.48 17.26
N ILE A 470 4.37 -5.66 18.13
CA ILE A 470 5.09 -4.77 19.04
C ILE A 470 4.63 -5.09 20.45
N PHE A 471 5.55 -5.53 21.30
CA PHE A 471 5.28 -5.92 22.69
C PHE A 471 6.12 -5.04 23.62
N GLU A 472 5.50 -4.39 24.61
CA GLU A 472 6.16 -3.45 25.53
C GLU A 472 7.02 -2.39 24.77
N GLY A 473 6.47 -1.87 23.66
CA GLY A 473 7.15 -0.90 22.79
C GLY A 473 8.28 -1.47 21.91
N THR A 474 8.58 -2.77 22.00
CA THR A 474 9.64 -3.43 21.23
C THR A 474 9.06 -4.22 20.07
N TYR A 475 9.64 -4.09 18.87
CA TYR A 475 9.27 -4.92 17.73
C TYR A 475 9.76 -6.37 17.93
N VAL A 476 8.82 -7.32 17.99
CA VAL A 476 9.11 -8.73 18.30
C VAL A 476 8.95 -9.66 17.09
N GLY A 477 8.32 -9.20 16.01
CA GLY A 477 8.20 -9.97 14.78
C GLY A 477 7.09 -9.52 13.85
N LYS A 478 6.77 -10.39 12.89
CA LYS A 478 5.64 -10.24 11.96
C LYS A 478 4.67 -11.40 12.13
N SER A 479 3.42 -11.12 11.80
CA SER A 479 2.34 -12.08 11.71
C SER A 479 1.51 -11.77 10.46
N PHE A 480 0.52 -12.61 10.18
CA PHE A 480 -0.44 -12.38 9.10
C PHE A 480 -1.84 -12.44 9.68
N ILE A 481 -2.65 -11.42 9.38
CA ILE A 481 -4.07 -11.41 9.74
C ILE A 481 -4.83 -12.05 8.59
N ASP A 482 -5.56 -13.13 8.87
CA ASP A 482 -6.46 -13.78 7.92
C ASP A 482 -7.88 -13.84 8.52
N PRO A 483 -8.76 -12.87 8.18
CA PRO A 483 -10.15 -12.86 8.62
C PRO A 483 -11.03 -13.88 7.87
N ASN A 484 -10.56 -14.50 6.79
CA ASN A 484 -11.40 -15.40 5.98
C ASN A 484 -11.55 -16.81 6.59
N ALA A 485 -11.11 -17.01 7.84
CA ALA A 485 -11.29 -18.27 8.53
C ALA A 485 -12.75 -18.45 8.98
N THR A 486 -13.28 -19.66 8.88
CA THR A 486 -14.65 -20.01 9.33
C THR A 486 -14.77 -20.11 10.86
N LEU A 487 -13.96 -19.36 11.59
CA LEU A 487 -13.83 -19.44 13.05
C LEU A 487 -14.41 -18.18 13.68
N ASP A 488 -15.21 -18.35 14.75
CA ASP A 488 -15.81 -17.25 15.53
C ASP A 488 -14.77 -16.40 16.29
N THR A 489 -13.50 -16.79 16.25
CA THR A 489 -12.40 -16.10 16.92
C THR A 489 -11.22 -15.94 15.98
N LEU A 490 -10.72 -14.71 15.85
CA LEU A 490 -9.48 -14.44 15.13
C LEU A 490 -8.30 -14.80 16.03
N ASN A 491 -7.51 -15.79 15.60
CA ASN A 491 -6.33 -16.24 16.32
C ASN A 491 -5.09 -15.54 15.75
N LEU A 492 -4.49 -14.63 16.52
CA LEU A 492 -3.30 -13.90 16.11
C LEU A 492 -2.05 -14.47 16.79
N THR A 493 -1.04 -14.85 16.00
CA THR A 493 0.26 -15.25 16.56
C THR A 493 1.09 -14.01 16.87
N LEU A 494 1.48 -13.84 18.13
CA LEU A 494 2.25 -12.68 18.62
C LEU A 494 3.77 -12.93 18.64
N GLY A 495 4.18 -14.20 18.57
CA GLY A 495 5.58 -14.58 18.48
C GLY A 495 5.97 -15.66 19.49
N ARG A 496 7.26 -15.96 19.54
CA ARG A 496 7.85 -16.98 20.42
C ARG A 496 8.15 -16.39 21.79
N ASP A 497 7.83 -17.09 22.86
CA ASP A 497 8.23 -16.70 24.22
C ASP A 497 9.10 -17.80 24.83
N LYS A 498 10.41 -17.56 24.87
CA LYS A 498 11.40 -18.51 25.42
C LYS A 498 11.26 -18.76 26.93
N ARG A 499 10.41 -18.00 27.62
CA ARG A 499 10.12 -18.20 29.06
C ARG A 499 9.16 -19.36 29.30
N VAL A 500 8.39 -19.79 28.30
CA VAL A 500 7.61 -21.04 28.34
C VAL A 500 8.40 -22.10 27.57
N VAL A 501 9.03 -23.01 28.30
CA VAL A 501 9.98 -23.98 27.72
C VAL A 501 9.28 -25.30 27.47
N VAL A 502 9.34 -25.80 26.24
CA VAL A 502 8.82 -27.12 25.86
C VAL A 502 9.96 -27.99 25.38
N LYS A 503 10.09 -29.19 25.96
CA LYS A 503 11.13 -30.16 25.61
C LYS A 503 10.49 -31.52 25.38
N LYS A 504 10.74 -32.12 24.21
CA LYS A 504 10.30 -33.47 23.86
C LYS A 504 11.50 -34.42 23.83
N GLU A 505 11.41 -35.51 24.58
CA GLU A 505 12.47 -36.51 24.71
C GLU A 505 11.90 -37.91 24.53
N LYS A 506 12.61 -38.76 23.78
CA LYS A 506 12.27 -40.18 23.67
C LYS A 506 12.74 -40.89 24.93
N LEU A 507 11.84 -41.61 25.60
CA LEU A 507 12.18 -42.40 26.78
C LEU A 507 12.65 -43.79 26.36
N ALA A 508 13.94 -44.07 26.54
CA ALA A 508 14.55 -45.35 26.18
C ALA A 508 13.94 -46.52 26.95
N ASP A 509 13.76 -46.40 28.26
CA ASP A 509 13.24 -47.45 29.14
C ASP A 509 11.80 -47.88 28.81
N TYR A 510 11.05 -47.00 28.14
CA TYR A 510 9.66 -47.21 27.75
C TYR A 510 9.50 -47.43 26.24
N SER A 511 10.62 -47.44 25.51
CA SER A 511 10.68 -47.75 24.09
C SER A 511 11.30 -49.12 23.91
N SER A 512 10.75 -49.93 23.00
CA SER A 512 11.27 -51.28 22.77
C SER A 512 11.12 -51.71 21.32
N VAL A 513 11.97 -52.64 20.93
CA VAL A 513 11.90 -53.35 19.67
C VAL A 513 11.72 -54.83 19.97
N LYS A 514 10.63 -55.42 19.47
CA LYS A 514 10.38 -56.86 19.57
C LYS A 514 10.25 -57.45 18.17
N PHE A 515 10.89 -58.58 17.93
CA PHE A 515 10.73 -59.35 16.69
C PHE A 515 9.68 -60.43 16.92
N LEU A 516 8.66 -60.46 16.07
CA LEU A 516 7.49 -61.33 16.14
C LEU A 516 7.35 -62.06 14.79
N GLY A 517 8.11 -63.14 14.62
CA GLY A 517 8.13 -63.92 13.38
C GLY A 517 8.71 -63.13 12.19
N SER A 518 7.88 -62.88 11.18
CA SER A 518 8.20 -62.04 10.01
C SER A 518 8.08 -60.54 10.29
N ASN A 519 7.46 -60.16 11.40
CA ASN A 519 7.19 -58.77 11.76
C ASN A 519 8.12 -58.26 12.86
N LYS A 520 8.30 -56.95 12.91
CA LYS A 520 8.96 -56.21 13.98
C LYS A 520 7.94 -55.24 14.57
N LEU A 521 7.78 -55.28 15.89
CA LEU A 521 6.96 -54.36 16.68
C LEU A 521 7.89 -53.35 17.35
N GLN A 522 7.75 -52.07 17.02
CA GLN A 522 8.43 -50.98 17.69
C GLN A 522 7.45 -50.25 18.60
N LYS A 523 7.75 -50.16 19.90
CA LYS A 523 7.07 -49.26 20.84
C LYS A 523 7.96 -48.04 21.06
N ILE A 524 7.39 -46.85 20.90
CA ILE A 524 8.09 -45.58 21.11
C ILE A 524 7.27 -44.76 22.10
N THR A 525 7.93 -44.27 23.15
CA THR A 525 7.31 -43.40 24.16
C THR A 525 8.09 -42.12 24.27
N TYR A 526 7.41 -40.99 24.23
CA TYR A 526 7.96 -39.65 24.42
C TYR A 526 7.47 -39.04 25.72
N GLU A 527 8.35 -38.30 26.41
CA GLU A 527 7.99 -37.37 27.46
C GLU A 527 8.11 -35.94 26.92
N ILE A 528 7.05 -35.16 27.09
CA ILE A 528 7.04 -33.73 26.86
C ILE A 528 7.06 -33.03 28.22
N THR A 529 8.11 -32.27 28.48
CA THR A 529 8.23 -31.40 29.64
C THR A 529 7.87 -29.98 29.24
N VAL A 530 6.91 -29.38 29.94
CA VAL A 530 6.50 -27.98 29.79
C VAL A 530 6.81 -27.24 31.09
N LYS A 531 7.57 -26.14 31.02
CA LYS A 531 7.93 -25.32 32.18
C LYS A 531 7.52 -23.87 31.98
N ASN A 532 6.82 -23.30 32.97
CA ASN A 532 6.52 -21.88 33.03
C ASN A 532 7.60 -21.13 33.82
N ASN A 533 8.48 -20.36 33.16
CA ASN A 533 9.44 -19.47 33.84
C ASN A 533 8.94 -18.02 33.94
N LYS A 534 7.65 -17.76 33.67
CA LYS A 534 7.04 -16.43 33.81
C LYS A 534 6.58 -16.20 35.24
N LYS A 535 6.30 -14.94 35.57
CA LYS A 535 5.79 -14.50 36.89
C LYS A 535 4.28 -14.71 37.04
N ASP A 536 3.56 -14.87 35.95
CA ASP A 536 2.12 -15.11 35.90
C ASP A 536 1.83 -16.57 35.49
N ALA A 537 0.62 -17.04 35.82
CA ALA A 537 0.13 -18.33 35.36
C ALA A 537 -0.03 -18.32 33.82
N VAL A 538 0.16 -19.47 33.18
CA VAL A 538 0.02 -19.62 31.73
C VAL A 538 -0.95 -20.73 31.38
N GLU A 539 -1.79 -20.48 30.39
CA GLU A 539 -2.61 -21.49 29.74
C GLU A 539 -1.96 -21.85 28.41
N ILE A 540 -1.73 -23.15 28.18
CA ILE A 540 -1.06 -23.67 26.99
C ILE A 540 -1.86 -24.80 26.36
N THR A 541 -2.14 -24.65 25.07
CA THR A 541 -2.58 -25.75 24.20
C THR A 541 -1.34 -26.44 23.63
N LEU A 542 -1.06 -27.64 24.12
CA LEU A 542 0.02 -28.50 23.62
C LEU A 542 -0.55 -29.49 22.61
N LYS A 543 0.07 -29.63 21.44
CA LYS A 543 -0.28 -30.67 20.47
C LYS A 543 0.92 -31.50 20.05
N ASP A 544 0.69 -32.78 19.81
CA ASP A 544 1.64 -33.68 19.15
C ASP A 544 0.86 -34.69 18.29
N GLN A 545 1.54 -35.66 17.71
CA GLN A 545 0.91 -36.61 16.79
C GLN A 545 1.55 -37.99 16.90
N TYR A 546 0.71 -39.02 16.84
CA TYR A 546 1.14 -40.41 16.61
C TYR A 546 0.88 -40.81 15.15
N PRO A 547 1.69 -41.70 14.57
CA PRO A 547 1.56 -42.06 13.16
C PRO A 547 0.29 -42.87 12.89
N LEU A 548 -0.29 -42.64 11.71
CA LEU A 548 -1.35 -43.47 11.12
C LEU A 548 -0.81 -44.20 9.89
N SER A 549 -1.39 -45.36 9.59
CA SER A 549 -1.04 -46.14 8.39
C SER A 549 -2.22 -46.19 7.43
N THR A 550 -1.97 -45.93 6.15
CA THR A 550 -2.88 -46.25 5.04
C THR A 550 -2.53 -47.58 4.38
N ASN A 551 -1.43 -48.22 4.79
CA ASN A 551 -0.98 -49.51 4.29
C ASN A 551 -1.48 -50.64 5.22
N LYS A 552 -2.16 -51.63 4.63
CA LYS A 552 -2.69 -52.79 5.36
C LYS A 552 -1.61 -53.64 6.03
N ASP A 553 -0.36 -53.56 5.57
CA ASP A 553 0.79 -54.30 6.10
C ASP A 553 1.46 -53.62 7.31
N ILE A 554 1.00 -52.42 7.69
CA ILE A 554 1.55 -51.66 8.82
C ILE A 554 0.43 -51.35 9.81
N GLU A 555 0.54 -51.89 11.02
CA GLU A 555 -0.40 -51.64 12.11
C GLU A 555 0.20 -50.59 13.05
N ALA A 556 -0.43 -49.42 13.15
CA ALA A 556 -0.05 -48.34 14.07
C ALA A 556 -1.14 -48.14 15.14
N ALA A 557 -0.75 -48.09 16.41
CA ALA A 557 -1.67 -47.94 17.53
C ALA A 557 -1.12 -46.99 18.59
N LEU A 558 -1.97 -46.12 19.13
CA LEU A 558 -1.68 -45.31 20.30
C LEU A 558 -1.67 -46.21 21.54
N THR A 559 -0.65 -46.07 22.40
CA THR A 559 -0.45 -46.91 23.60
C THR A 559 -0.50 -46.13 24.91
N GLU A 560 -0.27 -44.82 24.88
CA GLU A 560 -0.35 -43.91 26.03
C GLU A 560 -0.63 -42.50 25.51
N ASP A 561 -1.55 -41.78 26.15
CA ASP A 561 -1.96 -40.42 25.74
C ASP A 561 -1.97 -39.39 26.88
N SER A 562 -1.81 -39.83 28.13
CA SER A 562 -1.84 -38.97 29.33
C SER A 562 -3.02 -37.99 29.36
N GLY A 563 -4.23 -38.42 29.00
CA GLY A 563 -5.44 -37.61 29.04
C GLY A 563 -5.57 -36.66 27.85
N ALA A 564 -4.95 -36.97 26.71
CA ALA A 564 -5.10 -36.17 25.49
C ALA A 564 -6.52 -36.27 24.93
N SER A 565 -7.01 -35.18 24.34
CA SER A 565 -8.08 -35.28 23.35
C SER A 565 -7.49 -35.81 22.04
N VAL A 566 -7.95 -36.98 21.59
CA VAL A 566 -7.37 -37.72 20.45
C VAL A 566 -8.25 -37.61 19.21
N ASN A 567 -7.71 -37.07 18.12
CA ASN A 567 -8.31 -37.17 16.79
C ASN A 567 -7.76 -38.41 16.07
N LYS A 568 -8.59 -39.46 15.93
CA LYS A 568 -8.16 -40.76 15.36
C LYS A 568 -7.95 -40.75 13.85
N GLU A 569 -8.55 -39.81 13.14
CA GLU A 569 -8.44 -39.68 11.67
C GLU A 569 -7.11 -39.03 11.25
N THR A 570 -6.59 -38.16 12.11
CA THR A 570 -5.34 -37.41 11.87
C THR A 570 -4.19 -37.87 12.77
N GLY A 571 -4.47 -38.59 13.85
CA GLY A 571 -3.48 -39.01 14.85
C GLY A 571 -3.06 -37.89 15.81
N VAL A 572 -3.75 -36.74 15.79
CA VAL A 572 -3.41 -35.58 16.61
C VAL A 572 -3.83 -35.78 18.06
N LEU A 573 -2.90 -35.49 18.98
CA LEU A 573 -3.08 -35.46 20.42
C LEU A 573 -3.11 -34.01 20.88
N SER A 574 -4.11 -33.60 21.67
CA SER A 574 -4.22 -32.24 22.21
C SER A 574 -4.40 -32.24 23.72
N TRP A 575 -3.60 -31.43 24.43
CA TRP A 575 -3.71 -31.20 25.87
C TRP A 575 -3.92 -29.71 26.16
N GLN A 576 -4.81 -29.40 27.10
CA GLN A 576 -4.98 -28.06 27.65
C GLN A 576 -4.38 -28.02 29.06
N LEU A 577 -3.33 -27.23 29.26
CA LEU A 577 -2.60 -27.17 30.52
C LEU A 577 -2.66 -25.76 31.09
N LYS A 578 -2.87 -25.68 32.39
CA LYS A 578 -2.71 -24.45 33.17
C LYS A 578 -1.54 -24.64 34.13
N LEU A 579 -0.50 -23.82 33.99
CA LEU A 579 0.72 -23.90 34.78
C LEU A 579 0.87 -22.64 35.63
N ALA A 580 1.02 -22.81 36.95
CA ALA A 580 1.39 -21.74 37.86
C ALA A 580 2.80 -21.20 37.57
N PRO A 581 3.16 -20.00 38.06
CA PRO A 581 4.53 -19.48 37.96
C PRO A 581 5.56 -20.48 38.49
N GLY A 582 6.59 -20.78 37.69
CA GLY A 582 7.64 -21.75 38.05
C GLY A 582 7.25 -23.23 37.90
N GLU A 583 5.98 -23.56 37.66
CA GLU A 583 5.51 -24.94 37.56
C GLU A 583 6.14 -25.67 36.36
N THR A 584 6.45 -26.95 36.56
CA THR A 584 6.86 -27.87 35.49
C THR A 584 5.88 -29.03 35.42
N ARG A 585 5.34 -29.29 34.23
CA ARG A 585 4.45 -30.41 33.96
C ARG A 585 5.09 -31.36 32.96
N LYS A 586 4.98 -32.66 33.25
CA LYS A 586 5.46 -33.74 32.38
C LYS A 586 4.27 -34.53 31.86
N ILE A 587 4.25 -34.76 30.56
CA ILE A 587 3.19 -35.49 29.86
C ILE A 587 3.85 -36.56 29.02
N ARG A 588 3.26 -37.76 28.99
CA ARG A 588 3.78 -38.86 28.19
C ARG A 588 2.78 -39.24 27.12
N PHE A 589 3.29 -39.53 25.94
CA PHE A 589 2.51 -40.25 24.96
C PHE A 589 3.40 -41.30 24.29
N GLY A 590 2.80 -42.41 23.92
CA GLY A 590 3.52 -43.50 23.29
C GLY A 590 2.66 -44.20 22.28
N TYR A 591 3.28 -44.76 21.25
CA TYR A 591 2.61 -45.52 20.21
C TYR A 591 3.43 -46.75 19.85
N SER A 592 2.77 -47.70 19.19
CA SER A 592 3.41 -48.88 18.62
C SER A 592 3.17 -48.97 17.13
N VAL A 593 4.20 -49.38 16.38
CA VAL A 593 4.10 -49.67 14.95
C VAL A 593 4.63 -51.08 14.70
N LYS A 594 3.81 -51.92 14.09
CA LYS A 594 4.15 -53.28 13.67
C LYS A 594 4.20 -53.35 12.15
N TYR A 595 5.30 -53.87 11.62
CA TYR A 595 5.54 -53.94 10.19
C TYR A 595 6.56 -55.05 9.85
N ALA A 596 6.69 -55.40 8.57
CA ALA A 596 7.61 -56.45 8.12
C ALA A 596 9.08 -56.11 8.45
N LYS A 597 9.82 -57.06 9.05
CA LYS A 597 11.16 -56.82 9.61
C LYS A 597 12.24 -56.48 8.59
N ASP A 598 12.01 -56.81 7.32
CA ASP A 598 12.86 -56.57 6.16
C ASP A 598 12.61 -55.21 5.49
N ARG A 599 11.58 -54.47 5.92
CA ARG A 599 11.21 -53.16 5.39
C ARG A 599 11.59 -52.03 6.35
N GLN A 600 11.76 -50.82 5.82
CA GLN A 600 11.94 -49.61 6.61
C GLN A 600 10.66 -48.77 6.62
N VAL A 601 10.35 -48.15 7.77
CA VAL A 601 9.20 -47.25 7.97
C VAL A 601 9.74 -45.94 8.53
N ASN A 602 9.25 -44.82 8.03
CA ASN A 602 9.62 -43.49 8.53
C ASN A 602 8.89 -43.22 9.86
N LEU A 603 9.61 -43.32 10.98
CA LEU A 603 9.07 -43.17 12.33
C LEU A 603 9.57 -41.90 13.05
N ASN A 604 10.22 -40.97 12.32
CA ASN A 604 10.77 -39.74 12.87
C ASN A 604 9.81 -38.55 12.68
#